data_AF-A0A7J9EA36-F1
#
_entry.id   AF-A0A7J9EA36-F1
#
_cell.length_a   1.000
_cell.length_b   1.000
_cell.length_c   1.000
_cell.angle_alpha   90.00
_cell.angle_beta   90.00
_cell.angle_gamma   90.00
#
_symmetry.space_group_name_H-M   'P 1'
#
loop_
_entity.id
_entity.type
_entity.pdbx_description
1 polymer ?
#
loop_
_entity_poly.entity_id
_entity_poly.type
_entity_poly.pdbx_seq_one_letter_code
_entity_poly.pdbx_strand_id
1 'polypeptide(L)' 'MTHAPLGSLNFLGGVGTEINAVNYVSPRSWLATFHFVLGFFIFVG' A
#
# COMPACT_ATOMS: atom_id res chain seq x y z
N MET A 1 -8.51 -12.05 10.97
CA MET A 1 -7.91 -10.76 10.54
C MET A 1 -6.57 -10.96 9.82
N THR A 2 -6.49 -11.87 8.85
CA THR A 2 -5.22 -12.28 8.22
C THR A 2 -4.83 -11.48 6.98
N HIS A 3 -5.69 -10.60 6.49
CA HIS A 3 -5.48 -9.78 5.30
C HIS A 3 -5.68 -8.29 5.62
N ALA A 4 -4.93 -7.81 6.61
CA ALA A 4 -4.87 -6.39 6.92
C ALA A 4 -4.22 -5.62 5.74
N PRO A 5 -4.60 -4.35 5.49
CA PRO A 5 -4.06 -3.54 4.40
C PRO A 5 -2.68 -2.97 4.73
N LEU A 6 -1.77 -3.81 5.22
CA LEU A 6 -0.40 -3.45 5.60
C LEU A 6 0.59 -4.20 4.71
N GLY A 7 1.61 -3.50 4.24
CA GLY A 7 2.70 -4.08 3.47
C GLY A 7 3.67 -3.02 2.94
N SER A 8 4.74 -3.51 2.34
CA SER A 8 5.84 -2.72 1.79
C SER A 8 5.72 -2.55 0.27
N LEU A 9 6.52 -1.64 -0.30
CA LEU A 9 6.48 -1.33 -1.73
C LEU A 9 6.87 -2.52 -2.63
N ASN A 10 7.76 -3.39 -2.16
CA ASN A 10 8.17 -4.62 -2.86
C ASN A 10 7.22 -5.81 -2.59
N PHE A 11 5.97 -5.52 -2.24
CA PHE A 11 4.90 -6.47 -2.01
C PHE A 11 5.05 -7.42 -0.80
N LEU A 12 5.97 -7.16 0.14
CA LEU A 12 5.98 -7.91 1.39
C LEU A 12 4.83 -7.43 2.30
N GLY A 13 3.89 -8.33 2.58
CA GLY A 13 2.73 -8.09 3.43
C GLY A 13 3.01 -8.17 4.92
N GLY A 14 2.25 -7.39 5.69
CA GLY A 14 2.31 -7.32 7.15
C GLY A 14 2.98 -6.04 7.66
N VAL A 15 3.48 -6.05 8.90
CA VAL A 15 4.05 -4.86 9.57
C VAL A 15 5.49 -4.57 9.11
N GLY A 16 6.01 -3.37 9.43
CA GLY A 16 7.32 -2.91 8.95
C GLY A 16 8.54 -3.75 9.38
N THR A 17 8.37 -4.68 10.33
CA THR A 17 9.39 -5.61 10.81
C THR A 17 9.15 -7.05 10.40
N GLU A 18 8.19 -7.31 9.52
CA GLU A 18 7.92 -8.67 9.04
C GLU A 18 9.08 -9.20 8.18
N ILE A 19 9.34 -10.50 8.31
CA ILE A 19 10.27 -11.21 7.43
C ILE A 19 9.63 -11.46 6.08
N ASN A 20 10.43 -11.61 5.02
CA ASN A 20 9.94 -11.82 3.67
C ASN A 20 9.26 -13.20 3.52
N ALA A 21 7.94 -13.26 3.74
CA ALA A 21 7.17 -14.50 3.78
C ALA A 21 5.86 -14.46 2.95
N VAL A 22 5.16 -13.33 2.91
CA VAL A 22 3.86 -13.23 2.22
C VAL A 22 3.91 -12.11 1.19
N ASN A 23 3.68 -12.47 -0.08
CA ASN A 23 3.61 -11.54 -1.20
C ASN A 23 2.20 -10.94 -1.32
N TYR A 24 1.88 -9.92 -0.52
CA TYR A 24 0.55 -9.32 -0.46
C TYR A 24 0.59 -7.85 -0.05
N VAL A 25 -0.02 -6.98 -0.87
CA VAL A 25 -0.40 -5.61 -0.51
C VAL A 25 -1.84 -5.40 -0.97
N SER A 26 -2.68 -4.85 -0.11
CA SER A 26 -4.10 -4.75 -0.43
C SER A 26 -4.38 -3.77 -1.58
N PRO A 27 -5.35 -4.04 -2.46
CA PRO A 27 -5.80 -3.07 -3.47
C PRO A 27 -6.28 -1.75 -2.87
N ARG A 28 -6.78 -1.76 -1.62
CA ARG A 28 -7.18 -0.52 -0.92
C ARG A 28 -5.99 0.42 -0.71
N SER A 29 -4.84 -0.10 -0.30
CA SER A 29 -3.62 0.67 -0.11
C SER A 29 -3.16 1.27 -1.45
N TRP A 30 -3.15 0.47 -2.51
CA TRP A 30 -2.78 0.93 -3.86
C TRP A 30 -3.70 2.03 -4.40
N LEU A 31 -5.01 1.81 -4.35
CA LEU A 31 -5.98 2.76 -4.86
C LEU A 31 -5.96 4.07 -4.06
N ALA A 32 -5.88 4.00 -2.73
CA ALA A 32 -5.85 5.19 -1.89
C ALA A 32 -4.61 6.05 -2.16
N THR A 33 -3.41 5.44 -2.19
CA THR A 33 -2.17 6.19 -2.45
C THR A 33 -2.14 6.75 -3.87
N PHE A 34 -2.59 6.00 -4.87
CA PHE A 34 -2.66 6.48 -6.26
C PHE A 34 -3.55 7.71 -6.40
N HIS A 35 -4.79 7.64 -5.91
CA HIS A 35 -5.74 8.76 -6.02
C HIS A 35 -5.31 9.96 -5.19
N PHE A 36 -4.67 9.76 -4.03
CA PHE A 36 -4.10 10.86 -3.25
C PHE A 36 -3.02 11.61 -4.04
N VAL A 37 -2.09 10.88 -4.67
CA VAL A 37 -1.02 11.48 -5.50
C VAL A 37 -1.59 12.18 -6.73
N LEU A 38 -2.54 11.55 -7.44
CA LEU A 38 -3.22 12.20 -8.57
C LEU A 38 -3.96 13.48 -8.15
N GLY A 39 -4.73 13.42 -7.07
CA GLY A 39 -5.48 14.57 -6.54
C GLY A 39 -4.55 15.72 -6.15
N PHE A 40 -3.39 15.42 -5.55
CA PHE A 40 -2.38 16.44 -5.24
C PHE A 40 -1.88 17.14 -6.52
N PHE A 41 -1.54 16.39 -7.58
CA PHE A 41 -1.08 17.01 -8.83
C PHE A 41 -2.18 17.76 -9.58
N ILE A 42 -3.44 17.31 -9.51
CA ILE A 42 -4.59 18.07 -10.05
C ILE A 42 -4.80 19.38 -9.28
N PHE A 43 -4.55 19.40 -7.97
CA PHE A 43 -4.69 20.61 -7.15
C PHE A 43 -3.57 21.64 -7.38
N VAL A 44 -2.34 21.18 -7.62
CA VAL A 44 -1.16 22.05 -7.81
C VAL A 44 -1.05 22.58 -9.25
N GLY A 45 -1.41 21.78 -10.25
CA GLY A 45 -1.25 22.10 -11.69
C GLY A 45 -2.23 23.13 -12.21
#